data_AF-A0A819CWL0-F1
#
_entry.id   AF-A0A819CWL0-F1
#
_cell.length_a   1.000
_cell.length_b   1.000
_cell.length_c   1.000
_cell.angle_alpha   90.00
_cell.angle_beta   90.00
_cell.angle_gamma   90.00
#
_symmetry.space_group_name_H-M   'P 1'
#
loop_
_entity.id
_entity.type
_entity.pdbx_description
1 polymer ?
#
loop_
_entity_poly.entity_id
_entity_poly.type
_entity_poly.pdbx_seq_one_letter_code
_entity_poly.pdbx_strand_id
1 'polypeptide(L)'
;MNPSKNFCIYRSIMKAAMQRAEKHNWQPGMVIIPFLSIFLRDVYFIKVRSPDLIVTDDGQKELNLKKFYILARFISEEFIRCKSSKCSFARYESIINYVVTSPVFSEDSLMAASFECEPPETEHDRDQLRSLRAKLGF
;
A
#
# COMPACT_ATOMS: atom_id res chain seq x y z
N MET A 1 10.17 3.40 3.54
CA MET A 1 8.84 4.04 3.38
C MET A 1 8.54 4.94 4.58
N ASN A 2 9.19 6.10 4.70
CA ASN A 2 9.02 7.00 5.85
C ASN A 2 7.68 7.76 5.73
N PRO A 3 6.78 7.72 6.73
CA PRO A 3 5.48 8.42 6.70
C PRO A 3 5.59 9.94 6.83
N SER A 4 6.77 10.46 7.20
CA SER A 4 7.03 11.89 7.39
C SER A 4 6.59 12.73 6.18
N LYS A 5 5.97 13.88 6.48
CA LYS A 5 5.47 14.84 5.48
C LYS A 5 4.60 14.18 4.41
N ASN A 6 3.69 13.28 4.82
CA ASN A 6 2.80 12.53 3.92
C ASN A 6 3.58 11.73 2.86
N PHE A 7 4.57 10.95 3.29
CA PHE A 7 5.37 10.09 2.41
C PHE A 7 6.10 10.87 1.29
N CYS A 8 6.59 12.08 1.58
CA CYS A 8 7.11 12.98 0.53
C CYS A 8 8.24 12.37 -0.30
N ILE A 9 9.17 11.64 0.33
CA ILE A 9 10.29 10.98 -0.35
C ILE A 9 9.77 9.92 -1.32
N TYR A 10 8.87 9.04 -0.85
CA TYR A 10 8.25 8.01 -1.67
C TYR A 10 7.54 8.64 -2.88
N ARG A 11 6.75 9.69 -2.66
CA ARG A 11 6.02 10.39 -3.73
C ARG A 11 6.95 11.00 -4.76
N SER A 12 8.06 11.61 -4.33
CA SER A 12 9.07 12.18 -5.23
C SER A 12 9.75 11.11 -6.08
N ILE A 13 10.13 9.99 -5.48
CA ILE A 13 10.75 8.86 -6.20
C ILE A 13 9.75 8.26 -7.19
N MET A 14 8.52 8.03 -6.76
CA MET A 14 7.44 7.49 -7.60
C MET A 14 7.19 8.39 -8.83
N LYS A 15 7.04 9.71 -8.60
CA LYS A 15 6.85 10.68 -9.69
C LYS A 15 8.02 10.68 -10.67
N ALA A 16 9.25 10.64 -10.19
CA ALA A 16 10.42 10.57 -11.05
C ALA A 16 10.48 9.26 -11.86
N ALA A 17 10.10 8.13 -11.25
CA ALA A 17 10.00 6.85 -11.93
C ALA A 17 8.93 6.86 -13.03
N MET A 18 7.74 7.39 -12.73
CA MET A 18 6.65 7.53 -13.71
C MET A 18 7.06 8.42 -14.88
N GLN A 19 7.67 9.58 -14.62
CA GLN A 19 8.17 10.46 -15.67
C GLN A 19 9.22 9.78 -16.55
N ARG A 20 10.10 8.97 -15.96
CA ARG A 20 11.08 8.18 -16.72
C ARG A 20 10.38 7.13 -17.57
N ALA A 21 9.42 6.38 -17.02
CA ALA A 21 8.65 5.40 -17.78
C ALA A 21 7.89 6.05 -18.95
N GLU A 22 7.28 7.22 -18.74
CA GLU A 22 6.62 7.98 -19.80
C GLU A 22 7.58 8.43 -20.89
N LYS A 23 8.75 8.97 -20.54
CA LYS A 23 9.78 9.36 -21.52
C LYS A 23 10.25 8.20 -22.39
N HIS A 24 10.25 6.99 -21.84
CA HIS A 24 10.61 5.78 -22.56
C HIS A 24 9.38 5.04 -23.12
N ASN A 25 8.19 5.63 -23.10
CA ASN A 25 6.96 5.01 -23.60
C ASN A 25 6.69 3.62 -22.99
N TRP A 26 6.96 3.46 -21.69
CA TRP A 26 6.72 2.24 -20.92
C TRP A 26 7.35 0.97 -21.55
N GLN A 27 8.65 1.05 -21.92
CA GLN A 27 9.36 -0.09 -22.49
C GLN A 27 9.23 -1.36 -21.63
N PRO A 28 9.24 -2.56 -22.24
CA PRO A 28 9.22 -3.81 -21.50
C PRO A 28 10.30 -3.85 -20.41
N GLY A 29 9.91 -4.16 -19.18
CA GLY A 29 10.79 -4.19 -18.01
C GLY A 29 10.76 -2.93 -17.14
N MET A 30 10.14 -1.85 -17.62
CA MET A 30 9.82 -0.67 -16.80
C MET A 30 8.53 -0.90 -16.01
N VAL A 31 8.61 -1.74 -14.98
CA VAL A 31 7.49 -2.04 -14.10
C VAL A 31 7.54 -1.11 -12.89
N ILE A 32 6.46 -0.39 -12.65
CA ILE A 32 6.29 0.45 -11.46
C ILE A 32 5.13 -0.14 -10.65
N ILE A 33 5.38 -0.44 -9.39
CA ILE A 33 4.38 -0.99 -8.46
C ILE A 33 4.14 0.05 -7.36
N PRO A 34 3.00 0.78 -7.41
CA PRO A 34 2.64 1.70 -6.34
C PRO A 34 2.34 0.97 -5.03
N PHE A 35 2.63 1.62 -3.90
CA PHE A 35 2.17 1.14 -2.60
C PHE A 35 0.67 1.41 -2.42
N LEU A 36 -0.13 0.36 -2.55
CA LEU A 36 -1.59 0.46 -2.66
C LEU A 36 -2.24 1.19 -1.47
N SER A 37 -1.72 1.05 -0.25
CA SER A 37 -2.32 1.69 0.92
C SER A 37 -2.14 3.22 0.93
N ILE A 38 -1.08 3.76 0.33
CA ILE A 38 -0.91 5.21 0.16
C ILE A 38 -1.90 5.72 -0.90
N PHE A 39 -2.04 4.99 -2.00
CA PHE A 39 -3.02 5.30 -3.03
C PHE A 39 -4.46 5.29 -2.49
N LEU A 40 -4.85 4.24 -1.76
CA LEU A 40 -6.19 4.14 -1.17
C LEU A 40 -6.47 5.26 -0.16
N ARG A 41 -5.45 5.65 0.63
CA ARG A 41 -5.54 6.80 1.52
C ARG A 41 -5.84 8.09 0.76
N ASP A 42 -5.19 8.32 -0.38
CA ASP A 42 -5.41 9.52 -1.20
C ASP A 42 -6.82 9.52 -1.83
N VAL A 43 -7.25 8.37 -2.37
CA VAL A 43 -8.62 8.17 -2.89
C VAL A 43 -9.66 8.45 -1.80
N TYR A 44 -9.45 7.90 -0.60
CA TYR A 44 -10.31 8.12 0.56
C TYR A 44 -10.40 9.63 0.90
N PHE A 45 -9.27 10.33 0.94
CA PHE A 45 -9.27 11.76 1.24
C PHE A 45 -9.93 12.60 0.15
N ILE A 46 -9.77 12.28 -1.13
CA ILE A 46 -10.52 12.94 -2.22
C ILE A 46 -12.02 12.72 -2.02
N LYS A 47 -12.42 11.51 -1.62
CA LYS A 47 -13.83 11.15 -1.39
C LYS A 47 -14.45 11.88 -0.21
N VAL A 48 -13.75 12.02 0.91
CA VAL A 48 -14.31 12.60 2.15
C VAL A 48 -14.26 14.13 2.17
N ARG A 49 -13.32 14.76 1.46
CA ARG A 49 -13.11 16.22 1.53
C ARG A 49 -14.17 17.07 0.82
N SER A 50 -15.02 16.48 -0.01
CA SER A 50 -16.04 17.20 -0.77
C SER A 50 -17.24 16.29 -1.04
N PRO A 51 -18.49 16.78 -1.03
CA PRO A 51 -19.66 15.95 -1.29
C PRO A 51 -19.71 15.47 -2.75
N ASP A 52 -20.40 14.37 -2.99
CA ASP A 52 -20.65 13.85 -4.35
C ASP A 52 -21.64 14.73 -5.13
N LEU A 53 -22.52 15.44 -4.42
CA LEU A 53 -23.47 16.38 -4.96
C LEU A 53 -23.20 17.79 -4.42
N ILE A 54 -23.34 18.79 -5.28
CA ILE A 54 -23.33 20.21 -4.92
C ILE A 54 -24.73 20.79 -5.11
N VAL A 55 -25.06 21.82 -4.34
CA VAL A 55 -26.29 22.58 -4.51
C VAL A 55 -25.95 23.81 -5.35
N THR A 56 -26.65 24.02 -6.46
CA THR A 56 -26.49 25.20 -7.33
C THR A 56 -27.14 26.42 -6.68
N ASP A 57 -26.86 27.60 -7.22
CA ASP A 57 -27.47 28.85 -6.75
C ASP A 57 -29.01 28.84 -6.86
N ASP A 58 -29.55 28.08 -7.84
CA ASP A 58 -30.99 27.84 -8.03
C ASP A 58 -31.56 26.72 -7.11
N GLY A 59 -30.75 26.20 -6.18
CA GLY A 59 -31.15 25.17 -5.21
C GLY A 59 -31.20 23.74 -5.76
N GLN A 60 -30.83 23.51 -7.02
CA GLN A 60 -30.81 22.17 -7.63
C GLN A 60 -29.59 21.37 -7.17
N LYS A 61 -29.71 20.04 -7.08
CA LYS A 61 -28.58 19.16 -6.77
C LYS A 61 -27.94 18.64 -8.04
N GLU A 62 -26.64 18.88 -8.18
CA GLU A 62 -25.85 18.43 -9.32
C GLU A 62 -24.64 17.60 -8.88
N LEU A 63 -24.13 16.75 -9.78
CA LEU A 63 -22.89 16.01 -9.54
C LEU A 63 -21.71 16.97 -9.37
N ASN A 64 -20.85 16.69 -8.40
CA ASN A 64 -19.61 17.40 -8.22
C ASN A 64 -18.58 16.95 -9.27
N LEU A 65 -18.72 17.45 -10.50
CA LEU A 65 -17.86 17.07 -11.63
C LEU A 65 -16.37 17.32 -11.35
N LYS A 66 -16.05 18.38 -10.58
CA LYS A 66 -14.68 18.66 -10.16
C LYS A 66 -14.09 17.54 -9.30
N LYS A 67 -14.85 17.03 -8.33
CA LYS A 67 -14.43 15.90 -7.49
C LYS A 67 -14.21 14.65 -8.34
N PHE A 68 -15.18 14.31 -9.19
CA PHE A 68 -15.09 13.12 -10.04
C PHE A 68 -13.95 13.22 -11.05
N TYR A 69 -13.70 14.40 -11.61
CA TYR A 69 -12.55 14.64 -12.48
C TYR A 69 -11.21 14.42 -11.77
N ILE A 70 -11.05 14.97 -10.56
CA ILE A 70 -9.83 14.77 -9.76
C ILE A 70 -9.64 13.29 -9.44
N LEU A 71 -10.71 12.60 -9.05
CA LEU A 71 -10.67 11.17 -8.74
C LEU A 71 -10.30 10.33 -9.97
N ALA A 72 -10.97 10.56 -11.10
CA ALA A 72 -10.72 9.85 -12.36
C ALA A 72 -9.29 10.08 -12.85
N ARG A 73 -8.80 11.32 -12.81
CA ARG A 73 -7.43 11.64 -13.19
C ARG A 73 -6.42 10.92 -12.29
N PHE A 74 -6.61 10.98 -10.97
CA PHE A 74 -5.71 10.34 -10.01
C PHE A 74 -5.64 8.82 -10.21
N ILE A 75 -6.79 8.14 -10.36
CA ILE A 75 -6.84 6.70 -10.61
C ILE A 75 -6.17 6.36 -11.95
N SER A 76 -6.44 7.15 -13.00
CA SER A 76 -5.91 6.91 -14.33
C SER A 76 -4.40 7.06 -14.39
N GLU A 77 -3.87 8.14 -13.80
CA GLU A 77 -2.44 8.46 -13.81
C GLU A 77 -1.65 7.54 -12.89
N GLU A 78 -2.08 7.33 -11.64
CA GLU A 78 -1.28 6.66 -10.62
C GLU A 78 -1.45 5.13 -10.59
N PHE A 79 -2.58 4.60 -11.07
CA PHE A 79 -2.90 3.17 -10.95
C PHE A 79 -3.07 2.47 -12.31
N ILE A 80 -3.94 2.98 -13.19
CA ILE A 80 -4.25 2.30 -14.47
C ILE A 80 -3.01 2.22 -15.37
N ARG A 81 -2.21 3.30 -15.44
CA ARG A 81 -0.94 3.29 -16.19
C ARG A 81 0.02 2.22 -15.70
N CYS A 82 0.25 2.15 -14.38
CA CYS A 82 1.13 1.15 -13.77
C CYS A 82 0.65 -0.28 -14.07
N LYS A 83 -0.67 -0.53 -13.96
CA LYS A 83 -1.29 -1.84 -14.25
C LYS A 83 -1.13 -2.29 -15.71
N SER A 84 -1.08 -1.33 -16.64
CA SER A 84 -1.03 -1.63 -18.07
C SER A 84 0.38 -2.05 -18.55
N SER A 85 1.40 -1.91 -17.70
CA SER A 85 2.78 -2.27 -18.03
C SER A 85 2.97 -3.80 -18.12
N LYS A 86 3.69 -4.25 -19.16
CA LYS A 86 4.05 -5.67 -19.30
C LYS A 86 5.33 -5.95 -18.50
N CYS A 87 5.23 -6.86 -17.54
CA CYS A 87 6.38 -7.40 -16.83
C CYS A 87 7.17 -8.33 -17.75
N SER A 88 8.43 -7.99 -18.05
CA SER A 88 9.33 -8.79 -18.90
C SER A 88 10.21 -9.75 -18.10
N PHE A 89 10.06 -9.80 -16.77
CA PHE A 89 10.81 -10.72 -15.93
C PHE A 89 10.34 -12.17 -16.13
N ALA A 90 11.29 -13.09 -16.20
CA ALA A 90 11.00 -14.51 -16.28
C ALA A 90 10.21 -14.98 -15.05
N ARG A 91 9.23 -15.86 -15.27
CA ARG A 91 8.44 -16.48 -14.21
C ARG A 91 9.07 -17.82 -13.86
N TYR A 92 9.36 -18.01 -12.58
CA TYR A 92 9.88 -19.26 -12.05
C TYR A 92 8.81 -19.88 -11.15
N GLU A 93 8.12 -20.90 -11.68
CA GLU A 93 6.96 -21.48 -11.00
C GLU A 93 7.31 -22.07 -9.63
N SER A 94 8.52 -22.62 -9.46
CA SER A 94 9.01 -23.10 -8.17
C SER A 94 9.11 -22.00 -7.12
N ILE A 95 9.61 -20.82 -7.50
CA ILE A 95 9.72 -19.65 -6.60
C ILE A 95 8.33 -19.10 -6.29
N ILE A 96 7.46 -18.99 -7.30
CA ILE A 96 6.09 -18.51 -7.12
C ILE A 96 5.34 -19.43 -6.16
N ASN A 97 5.41 -20.75 -6.38
CA ASN A 97 4.78 -21.73 -5.51
C ASN A 97 5.31 -21.62 -4.08
N TYR A 98 6.63 -21.59 -3.90
CA TYR A 98 7.23 -21.42 -2.57
C TYR A 98 6.71 -20.17 -1.84
N VAL A 99 6.69 -19.02 -2.52
CA VAL A 99 6.20 -17.76 -1.94
C VAL A 99 4.72 -17.82 -1.59
N VAL A 100 3.88 -18.42 -2.46
CA VAL A 100 2.42 -18.49 -2.26
C VAL A 100 2.03 -19.52 -1.19
N THR A 101 2.82 -20.59 -1.02
CA THR A 101 2.55 -21.64 -0.02
C THR A 101 3.27 -21.43 1.31
N SER A 102 4.16 -20.44 1.41
CA SER A 102 4.88 -20.17 2.65
C SER A 102 3.90 -19.80 3.77
N PRO A 103 4.02 -20.40 4.97
CA PRO A 103 3.15 -20.06 6.09
C PRO A 103 3.35 -18.61 6.51
N VAL A 104 2.25 -17.94 6.87
CA VAL A 104 2.27 -16.61 7.48
C VAL A 104 1.91 -16.79 8.95
N PHE A 105 2.86 -16.51 9.83
CA PHE A 105 2.67 -16.61 11.28
C PHE A 105 1.93 -15.38 11.82
N SER A 106 1.18 -15.56 12.92
CA SER A 106 0.56 -14.44 13.63
C SER A 106 1.60 -13.58 14.35
N GLU A 107 1.25 -12.33 14.66
CA GLU A 107 2.11 -11.44 15.44
C GLU A 107 2.52 -12.07 16.78
N ASP A 108 1.57 -12.69 17.50
CA ASP A 108 1.83 -13.38 18.75
C ASP A 108 2.82 -14.57 18.56
N SER A 109 2.68 -15.34 17.47
CA SER A 109 3.58 -16.47 17.17
C SER A 109 5.00 -15.99 16.85
N LEU A 110 5.11 -14.92 16.06
CA LEU A 110 6.41 -14.31 15.72
C LEU A 110 7.08 -13.72 16.95
N MET A 111 6.32 -13.06 17.84
CA MET A 111 6.84 -12.50 19.08
C MET A 111 7.33 -13.59 20.04
N ALA A 112 6.57 -14.68 20.18
CA ALA A 112 7.00 -15.83 20.98
C ALA A 112 8.30 -16.45 20.43
N ALA A 113 8.37 -16.67 19.11
CA ALA A 113 9.58 -17.17 18.45
C ALA A 113 10.78 -16.20 18.60
N SER A 114 10.53 -14.89 18.62
CA SER A 114 11.58 -13.90 18.90
C SER A 114 12.21 -14.12 20.27
N PHE A 115 11.42 -14.46 21.30
CA PHE A 115 11.94 -14.76 22.64
C PHE A 115 12.68 -16.10 22.74
N GLU A 116 12.48 -17.02 21.79
CA GLU A 116 13.29 -18.24 21.68
C GLU A 116 14.67 -17.96 21.10
N CYS A 117 14.76 -17.00 20.16
CA CYS A 117 16.02 -16.54 19.59
C CYS A 117 16.78 -15.62 20.56
N GLU A 118 16.07 -14.70 21.23
CA GLU A 118 16.61 -13.68 22.11
C GLU A 118 15.82 -13.71 23.44
N PRO A 119 16.36 -14.37 24.49
CA PRO A 119 15.65 -14.55 25.75
C PRO A 119 15.27 -13.22 26.42
N PRO A 120 14.14 -13.17 27.16
CA PRO A 120 13.68 -11.96 27.81
C PRO A 120 14.68 -11.48 28.88
N GLU A 121 15.13 -10.22 28.77
CA GLU A 121 16.10 -9.63 29.70
C GLU A 121 15.40 -8.89 30.85
N THR A 122 14.25 -8.27 30.58
CA THR A 122 13.53 -7.46 31.57
C THR A 122 12.36 -8.22 32.21
N GLU A 123 11.86 -7.72 33.35
CA GLU A 123 10.61 -8.25 33.93
C GLU A 123 9.42 -8.06 32.99
N HIS A 124 9.38 -6.95 32.25
CA HIS A 124 8.33 -6.69 31.27
C HIS A 124 8.31 -7.75 30.16
N ASP A 125 9.48 -8.11 29.63
CA ASP A 125 9.60 -9.14 28.59
C ASP A 125 9.17 -10.52 29.09
N ARG A 126 9.52 -10.83 30.34
CA ARG A 126 9.08 -12.08 31.00
C ARG A 126 7.56 -12.12 31.17
N ASP A 127 6.93 -11.00 31.51
CA ASP A 127 5.47 -10.89 31.60
C ASP A 127 4.79 -11.02 30.23
N GLN A 128 5.35 -10.35 29.21
CA GLN A 128 4.88 -10.47 27.83
C GLN A 128 4.95 -11.93 27.35
N LEU A 129 6.08 -12.61 27.55
CA LEU A 129 6.26 -14.01 27.16
C LEU A 129 5.27 -14.92 27.89
N ARG A 130 5.02 -14.70 29.18
CA ARG A 130 3.98 -15.44 29.93
C ARG A 130 2.59 -15.25 29.33
N SER A 131 2.23 -14.02 28.99
CA SER A 131 0.94 -13.72 28.34
C SER A 131 0.82 -14.37 26.96
N LEU A 132 1.89 -14.33 26.16
CA LEU A 132 1.93 -14.94 24.83
C LEU A 132 1.77 -16.45 24.89
N ARG A 133 2.47 -17.13 25.81
CA ARG A 133 2.33 -18.59 26.01
C ARG A 133 0.90 -18.97 26.36
N ALA A 134 0.28 -18.26 27.30
CA ALA A 134 -1.12 -18.48 27.66
C ALA A 134 -2.09 -18.29 26.49
N LYS A 135 -1.87 -17.28 25.62
CA LYS A 135 -2.68 -17.06 24.41
C LYS A 135 -2.51 -18.16 23.35
N LEU A 136 -1.29 -18.66 23.20
CA LEU A 136 -0.93 -19.65 22.19
C LEU A 136 -1.21 -21.10 22.66
N GLY A 137 -1.57 -21.30 23.93
CA GLY A 137 -1.92 -22.60 24.50
C GLY A 137 -0.71 -23.45 24.91
N PHE A 138 0.40 -22.79 25.26
CA PHE A 138 1.62 -23.41 25.82
C PHE A 138 1.70 -23.24 27.34
#